data_AF-A0A4S8LTL5-F1
#
_entry.id   AF-A0A4S8LTL5-F1
#
_cell.length_a   1.000
_cell.length_b   1.000
_cell.length_c   1.000
_cell.angle_alpha   90.00
_cell.angle_beta   90.00
_cell.angle_gamma   90.00
#
_symmetry.space_group_name_H-M   'P 1'
#
loop_
_entity.id
_entity.type
_entity.pdbx_description
1 polymer ?
#
loop_
_entity_poly.entity_id
_entity_poly.type
_entity_poly.pdbx_seq_one_letter_code
_entity_poly.pdbx_strand_id
1 'polypeptide(L)'
;MGHFNEKKSSNGPLHSLNTFTRRKRTRTPFFALLLPVFCFALVSFFPCGNDPDRQQTQQHHDQQLYAVCSSDGDNVYTVDKDNRVTECMVVYGADIVDSGSLVDVKQRFAERSVDLQEDDICFIPPGSILVPSFTDSHVHSLEYGFHRMLPLDEGDSIPGVVQLVKDYMLSNPDVYKILACCFYRQ
;
A
#
# COMPACT_ATOMS: atom_id res chain seq x y z
N MET A 1 33.46 -19.71 5.32
CA MET A 1 32.68 -20.90 4.88
C MET A 1 31.70 -21.24 6.00
N GLY A 2 30.51 -20.61 5.97
CA GLY A 2 29.46 -20.81 6.96
C GLY A 2 28.27 -21.50 6.30
N HIS A 3 27.97 -22.72 6.75
CA HIS A 3 26.90 -23.59 6.26
C HIS A 3 25.56 -23.09 6.83
N PHE A 4 24.71 -22.49 6.01
CA PHE A 4 23.35 -22.11 6.42
C PHE A 4 22.37 -23.19 5.93
N ASN A 5 21.80 -23.93 6.88
CA ASN A 5 20.84 -25.01 6.61
C ASN A 5 19.43 -24.44 6.45
N GLU A 6 18.88 -24.62 5.26
CA GLU A 6 17.52 -24.30 4.86
C GLU A 6 16.53 -25.30 5.49
N LYS A 7 15.65 -24.82 6.37
CA LYS A 7 14.56 -25.63 6.94
C LYS A 7 13.34 -25.56 6.03
N LYS A 8 13.04 -26.68 5.38
CA LYS A 8 11.76 -26.95 4.68
C LYS A 8 10.59 -26.88 5.66
N SER A 9 9.64 -25.98 5.41
CA SER A 9 8.35 -25.96 6.11
C SER A 9 7.33 -26.78 5.33
N SER A 10 6.72 -27.73 6.05
CA SER A 10 5.80 -28.76 5.56
C SER A 10 4.40 -28.20 5.36
N ASN A 11 3.80 -28.51 4.20
CA ASN A 11 2.37 -28.41 3.94
C ASN A 11 1.56 -29.19 4.99
N GLY A 12 0.45 -28.61 5.44
CA GLY A 12 -0.58 -29.26 6.26
C GLY A 12 -1.99 -29.00 5.70
N PRO A 13 -2.96 -29.92 5.87
CA PRO A 13 -4.15 -30.02 5.04
C PRO A 13 -5.38 -29.26 5.57
N LEU A 14 -6.29 -28.96 4.64
CA LEU A 14 -7.65 -28.47 4.83
C LEU A 14 -8.45 -29.28 5.87
N HIS A 15 -9.11 -28.56 6.79
CA HIS A 15 -10.29 -29.00 7.53
C HIS A 15 -11.37 -27.93 7.34
N SER A 16 -12.38 -28.18 6.51
CA SER A 16 -13.64 -28.89 6.81
C SER A 16 -14.62 -28.07 7.66
N LEU A 17 -15.73 -27.76 7.00
CA LEU A 17 -16.91 -27.04 7.44
C LEU A 17 -17.50 -27.56 8.75
N ASN A 18 -17.87 -26.63 9.65
CA ASN A 18 -18.84 -26.89 10.71
C ASN A 18 -20.03 -25.95 10.56
N THR A 19 -21.13 -26.56 10.14
CA THR A 19 -22.49 -26.05 10.10
C THR A 19 -23.02 -25.85 11.52
N PHE A 20 -23.22 -24.60 11.95
CA PHE A 20 -23.88 -24.31 13.21
C PHE A 20 -25.39 -24.24 13.03
N THR A 21 -26.08 -25.10 13.76
CA THR A 21 -27.51 -25.37 13.69
C THR A 21 -28.33 -24.35 14.47
N ARG A 22 -29.34 -23.85 13.77
CA ARG A 22 -30.62 -23.26 14.18
C ARG A 22 -31.07 -23.61 15.63
N ARG A 23 -31.24 -22.59 16.49
CA ARG A 23 -32.12 -22.66 17.67
C ARG A 23 -33.21 -21.58 17.60
N LYS A 24 -34.43 -22.01 17.28
CA LYS A 24 -35.65 -21.19 17.36
C LYS A 24 -36.00 -20.96 18.84
N ARG A 25 -36.20 -19.69 19.24
CA ARG A 25 -36.91 -19.37 20.48
C ARG A 25 -38.02 -18.37 20.16
N THR A 26 -39.23 -18.89 20.11
CA THR A 26 -40.49 -18.16 20.07
C THR A 26 -40.86 -17.72 21.48
N ARG A 27 -41.24 -16.45 21.66
CA ARG A 27 -42.43 -16.01 22.42
C ARG A 27 -42.60 -14.49 22.33
N THR A 28 -43.77 -14.16 21.79
CA THR A 28 -44.54 -12.91 21.59
C THR A 28 -44.88 -12.15 22.89
N PRO A 29 -45.78 -11.15 22.88
CA PRO A 29 -45.76 -9.79 22.29
C PRO A 29 -46.07 -8.73 23.39
N PHE A 30 -46.55 -7.54 23.02
CA PHE A 30 -46.96 -6.39 23.87
C PHE A 30 -45.86 -5.39 24.23
N PHE A 31 -45.57 -4.47 23.30
CA PHE A 31 -45.63 -3.01 23.53
C PHE A 31 -45.58 -2.35 22.16
N ALA A 32 -46.72 -2.45 21.47
CA ALA A 32 -47.03 -1.60 20.33
C ALA A 32 -47.45 -0.23 20.87
N LEU A 33 -47.11 0.80 20.09
CA LEU A 33 -47.52 2.20 20.22
C LEU A 33 -46.84 2.98 21.35
N LEU A 34 -45.68 3.58 21.02
CA LEU A 34 -45.34 4.99 21.25
C LEU A 34 -43.83 5.23 21.05
N LEU A 35 -43.27 5.05 19.84
CA LEU A 35 -41.93 5.54 19.51
C LEU A 35 -41.56 5.70 18.00
N PRO A 36 -42.47 6.00 17.03
CA PRO A 36 -42.05 6.22 15.65
C PRO A 36 -41.67 7.69 15.35
N VAL A 37 -41.23 8.48 16.33
CA VAL A 37 -40.73 9.86 16.08
C VAL A 37 -39.28 10.07 16.56
N PHE A 38 -38.74 9.22 17.44
CA PHE A 38 -37.38 9.38 17.95
C PHE A 38 -36.30 8.56 17.22
N CYS A 39 -36.68 7.58 16.39
CA CYS A 39 -35.70 6.77 15.64
C CYS A 39 -35.25 7.37 14.30
N PHE A 40 -35.92 8.42 13.78
CA PHE A 40 -35.51 9.06 12.53
C PHE A 40 -34.48 10.19 12.71
N ALA A 41 -34.19 10.62 13.93
CA ALA A 41 -33.22 11.70 14.19
C ALA A 41 -31.80 11.22 14.54
N LEU A 42 -31.59 9.92 14.81
CA LEU A 42 -30.28 9.39 15.20
C LEU A 42 -29.50 8.68 14.07
N VAL A 43 -30.10 8.50 12.90
CA VAL A 43 -29.41 7.87 11.75
C VAL A 43 -28.80 8.91 10.80
N SER A 44 -29.13 10.19 10.97
CA SER A 44 -28.68 11.29 10.08
C SER A 44 -27.29 11.85 10.41
N PHE A 45 -26.61 11.36 11.46
CA PHE A 45 -25.35 11.96 11.95
C PHE A 45 -24.10 11.09 11.81
N PHE A 46 -24.16 9.97 11.09
CA PHE A 46 -22.95 9.21 10.72
C PHE A 46 -22.78 9.16 9.19
N PRO A 47 -22.27 10.21 8.54
CA PRO A 47 -21.60 10.05 7.26
C PRO A 47 -20.17 9.59 7.53
N CYS A 48 -19.99 8.39 8.06
CA CYS A 48 -18.73 7.69 7.84
C CYS A 48 -18.84 7.11 6.44
N GLY A 49 -18.17 7.76 5.50
CA GLY A 49 -18.13 7.42 4.09
C GLY A 49 -17.81 5.95 3.90
N ASN A 50 -18.82 5.18 3.49
CA ASN A 50 -18.59 4.06 2.61
C ASN A 50 -18.28 4.70 1.26
N ASP A 51 -16.99 4.80 0.95
CA ASP A 51 -16.52 5.12 -0.38
C ASP A 51 -16.32 3.80 -1.12
N PRO A 52 -17.32 3.30 -1.88
CA PRO A 52 -17.21 2.03 -2.60
C PRO A 52 -16.17 2.08 -3.74
N ASP A 53 -15.63 3.26 -4.08
CA ASP A 53 -14.68 3.43 -5.20
C ASP A 53 -13.24 3.07 -4.86
N ARG A 54 -12.89 2.81 -3.59
CA ARG A 54 -11.49 2.51 -3.22
C ARG A 54 -11.07 1.04 -3.40
N GLN A 55 -11.95 0.15 -3.88
CA GLN A 55 -11.62 -1.27 -4.07
C GLN A 55 -11.46 -1.71 -5.52
N GLN A 56 -11.69 -0.85 -6.52
CA GLN A 56 -11.77 -1.31 -7.91
C GLN A 56 -10.45 -1.24 -8.72
N THR A 57 -9.35 -0.74 -8.15
CA THR A 57 -8.04 -0.68 -8.84
C THR A 57 -7.06 -1.80 -8.47
N GLN A 58 -7.44 -2.75 -7.61
CA GLN A 58 -6.52 -3.82 -7.15
C GLN A 58 -6.81 -5.23 -7.70
N GLN A 59 -7.82 -5.43 -8.56
CA GLN A 59 -8.26 -6.78 -8.95
C GLN A 59 -8.06 -7.17 -10.43
N HIS A 60 -7.26 -6.42 -11.21
CA HIS A 60 -6.95 -6.80 -12.60
C HIS A 60 -5.46 -6.63 -12.95
N HIS A 61 -4.58 -6.74 -11.96
CA HIS A 61 -3.12 -6.59 -12.13
C HIS A 61 -2.36 -7.93 -11.94
N ASP A 62 -3.07 -9.06 -11.89
CA ASP A 62 -2.47 -10.27 -11.33
C ASP A 62 -1.58 -11.06 -12.31
N GLN A 63 -1.58 -10.74 -13.61
CA GLN A 63 -0.82 -11.50 -14.63
C GLN A 63 -0.36 -10.64 -15.83
N GLN A 64 0.01 -9.38 -15.62
CA GLN A 64 0.57 -8.58 -16.72
C GLN A 64 2.06 -8.92 -16.89
N LEU A 65 2.41 -9.38 -18.09
CA LEU A 65 3.79 -9.55 -18.54
C LEU A 65 4.19 -8.29 -19.31
N TYR A 66 5.28 -7.64 -18.91
CA TYR A 66 5.82 -6.49 -19.63
C TYR A 66 7.34 -6.39 -19.44
N ALA A 67 7.99 -5.70 -20.36
CA ALA A 67 9.42 -5.39 -20.28
C ALA A 67 9.61 -3.88 -20.10
N VAL A 68 10.57 -3.50 -19.26
CA VAL A 68 11.06 -2.13 -19.15
C VAL A 68 12.48 -2.08 -19.69
N CYS A 69 12.71 -1.22 -20.69
CA CYS A 69 13.96 -1.17 -21.43
C CYS A 69 14.52 0.25 -21.51
N SER A 70 15.84 0.38 -21.63
CA SER A 70 16.52 1.61 -22.01
C SER A 70 16.74 1.62 -23.52
N SER A 71 16.50 2.77 -24.14
CA SER A 71 16.75 2.99 -25.58
C SER A 71 18.18 3.45 -25.87
N ASP A 72 18.94 3.77 -24.82
CA ASP A 72 20.25 4.42 -24.86
C ASP A 72 21.35 3.62 -24.15
N GLY A 73 21.24 2.29 -24.22
CA GLY A 73 22.26 1.35 -23.73
C GLY A 73 21.84 0.59 -22.47
N ASP A 74 22.84 0.04 -21.77
CA ASP A 74 22.62 -0.67 -20.52
C ASP A 74 22.44 0.33 -19.36
N ASN A 75 21.19 0.72 -19.08
CA ASN A 75 20.83 1.68 -18.01
C ASN A 75 19.86 1.10 -16.97
N VAL A 76 19.67 -0.22 -16.94
CA VAL A 76 18.84 -0.92 -15.95
C VAL A 76 19.74 -1.65 -14.95
N TYR A 77 19.85 -1.12 -13.73
CA TYR A 77 20.69 -1.67 -12.67
C TYR A 77 19.95 -2.79 -11.94
N THR A 78 20.57 -3.96 -11.83
CA THR A 78 20.01 -5.12 -11.11
C THR A 78 20.80 -5.42 -9.83
N VAL A 79 20.20 -6.19 -8.91
CA VAL A 79 20.85 -6.68 -7.69
C VAL A 79 21.05 -8.19 -7.80
N ASP A 80 21.76 -8.63 -8.84
CA ASP A 80 22.21 -10.00 -8.97
C ASP A 80 23.62 -10.20 -8.39
N LYS A 81 24.10 -11.45 -8.36
CA LYS A 81 25.43 -11.79 -7.83
C LYS A 81 26.59 -11.08 -8.53
N ASP A 82 26.37 -10.60 -9.75
CA ASP A 82 27.39 -9.99 -10.60
C ASP A 82 27.20 -8.46 -10.69
N ASN A 83 26.17 -7.89 -10.04
CA ASN A 83 25.75 -6.49 -10.11
C ASN A 83 25.64 -5.97 -11.55
N ARG A 84 24.94 -6.72 -12.40
CA ARG A 84 24.84 -6.39 -13.82
C ARG A 84 24.03 -5.11 -14.04
N VAL A 85 24.40 -4.40 -15.11
CA VAL A 85 23.60 -3.35 -15.73
C VAL A 85 23.16 -3.88 -17.08
N THR A 86 21.87 -3.84 -17.37
CA THR A 86 21.26 -4.44 -18.57
C THR A 86 20.44 -3.41 -19.34
N GLU A 87 20.10 -3.71 -20.58
CA GLU A 87 19.18 -2.91 -21.40
C GLU A 87 17.72 -3.04 -20.92
N CYS A 88 17.29 -4.27 -20.61
CA CYS A 88 15.90 -4.61 -20.34
C CYS A 88 15.72 -5.47 -19.08
N MET A 89 14.57 -5.31 -18.43
CA MET A 89 14.07 -6.13 -17.33
C MET A 89 12.62 -6.54 -17.60
N VAL A 90 12.30 -7.83 -17.42
CA VAL A 90 10.94 -8.37 -17.64
C VAL A 90 10.27 -8.64 -16.32
N VAL A 91 9.04 -8.13 -16.19
CA VAL A 91 8.19 -8.25 -15.01
C VAL A 91 6.97 -9.08 -15.36
N TYR A 92 6.64 -10.05 -14.50
CA TYR A 92 5.40 -10.80 -14.54
C TYR A 92 4.67 -10.66 -13.21
N GLY A 93 3.56 -9.93 -13.19
CA GLY A 93 2.87 -9.60 -11.95
C GLY A 93 3.74 -8.76 -11.03
N ALA A 94 4.22 -9.36 -9.93
CA ALA A 94 5.10 -8.72 -8.94
C ALA A 94 6.56 -9.19 -9.02
N ASP A 95 6.88 -10.14 -9.91
CA ASP A 95 8.18 -10.79 -9.96
C ASP A 95 8.99 -10.35 -11.19
N ILE A 96 10.29 -10.16 -10.99
CA ILE A 96 11.24 -10.01 -12.09
C ILE A 96 11.60 -11.41 -12.59
N VAL A 97 11.25 -11.72 -13.84
CA VAL A 97 11.40 -13.07 -14.41
C VAL A 97 12.58 -13.19 -15.37
N ASP A 98 13.10 -12.07 -15.89
CA ASP A 98 14.27 -12.05 -16.77
C ASP A 98 14.93 -10.66 -16.83
N SER A 99 16.19 -10.59 -17.27
CA SER A 99 16.90 -9.35 -17.60
C SER A 99 18.00 -9.61 -18.65
N GLY A 100 18.37 -8.58 -19.43
CA GLY A 100 19.41 -8.70 -20.47
C GLY A 100 19.24 -7.68 -21.58
N SER A 101 19.85 -7.94 -22.75
CA SER A 101 19.55 -7.15 -23.95
C SER A 101 18.12 -7.41 -24.43
N LEU A 102 17.52 -6.44 -25.13
CA LEU A 102 16.18 -6.58 -25.70
C LEU A 102 16.10 -7.80 -26.63
N VAL A 103 17.15 -8.01 -27.42
CA VAL A 103 17.26 -9.13 -28.36
C VAL A 103 17.28 -10.46 -27.61
N ASP A 104 18.11 -10.59 -26.59
CA ASP A 104 18.26 -11.86 -25.87
C ASP A 104 16.99 -12.21 -25.08
N VAL A 105 16.33 -11.19 -24.50
CA VAL A 105 15.08 -11.35 -23.77
C VAL A 105 13.96 -11.80 -24.71
N LYS A 106 13.76 -11.12 -25.85
CA LYS A 106 12.76 -11.54 -26.85
C LYS A 106 13.01 -12.97 -27.33
N GLN A 107 14.27 -13.32 -27.59
CA GLN A 107 14.64 -14.67 -28.01
C GLN A 107 14.27 -15.73 -26.96
N ARG A 108 14.65 -15.54 -25.70
CA ARG A 108 14.37 -16.51 -24.63
C ARG A 108 12.87 -16.68 -24.37
N PHE A 109 12.08 -15.64 -24.55
CA PHE A 109 10.63 -15.71 -24.43
C PHE A 109 10.00 -16.46 -25.62
N ALA A 110 10.45 -16.17 -26.84
CA ALA A 110 10.02 -16.92 -28.02
C ALA A 110 10.33 -18.43 -27.90
N GLU A 111 11.49 -18.81 -27.36
CA GLU A 111 11.86 -20.21 -27.07
C GLU A 111 10.91 -20.89 -26.06
N ARG A 112 10.26 -20.12 -25.18
CA ARG A 112 9.25 -20.60 -24.21
C ARG A 112 7.83 -20.58 -24.76
N SER A 113 7.64 -20.28 -26.04
CA SER A 113 6.31 -20.06 -26.66
C SER A 113 5.51 -18.91 -26.02
N VAL A 114 6.21 -17.90 -25.47
CA VAL A 114 5.60 -16.68 -24.95
C VAL A 114 6.06 -15.54 -25.85
N ASP A 115 5.11 -14.83 -26.46
CA ASP A 115 5.43 -13.70 -27.33
C ASP A 115 5.38 -12.40 -26.53
N LEU A 116 6.50 -11.67 -26.47
CA LEU A 116 6.55 -10.32 -25.90
C LEU A 116 6.22 -9.34 -27.02
N GLN A 117 4.98 -8.83 -27.04
CA GLN A 117 4.53 -7.90 -28.07
C GLN A 117 5.25 -6.55 -27.91
N GLU A 118 5.31 -5.75 -28.97
CA GLU A 118 5.87 -4.39 -28.88
C GLU A 118 5.11 -3.51 -27.88
N ASP A 119 3.79 -3.72 -27.75
CA ASP A 119 2.95 -3.02 -26.77
C ASP A 119 3.27 -3.40 -25.31
N ASP A 120 3.97 -4.51 -25.09
CA ASP A 120 4.42 -4.96 -23.77
C ASP A 120 5.78 -4.34 -23.37
N ILE A 121 6.40 -3.55 -24.26
CA ILE A 121 7.75 -3.00 -24.05
C ILE A 121 7.66 -1.50 -23.75
N CYS A 122 8.00 -1.14 -22.51
CA CYS A 122 8.04 0.23 -22.03
C CYS A 122 9.49 0.74 -22.07
N PHE A 123 9.76 1.79 -22.85
CA PHE A 123 11.06 2.44 -22.86
C PHE A 123 11.14 3.55 -21.80
N ILE A 124 12.22 3.56 -21.00
CA ILE A 124 12.53 4.69 -20.13
C ILE A 124 13.04 5.88 -20.97
N PRO A 125 12.82 7.13 -20.51
CA PRO A 125 13.32 8.32 -21.22
C PRO A 125 14.84 8.28 -21.45
N PRO A 126 15.36 8.81 -22.58
CA PRO A 126 16.80 8.90 -22.79
C PRO A 126 17.51 9.71 -21.70
N GLY A 127 18.68 9.25 -21.27
CA GLY A 127 19.46 9.82 -20.17
C GLY A 127 18.94 9.49 -18.78
N SER A 128 17.90 8.64 -18.66
CA SER A 128 17.43 8.13 -17.37
C SER A 128 17.98 6.73 -17.09
N ILE A 129 17.98 6.35 -15.82
CA ILE A 129 18.40 5.02 -15.37
C ILE A 129 17.28 4.38 -14.55
N LEU A 130 17.19 3.05 -14.61
CA LEU A 130 16.35 2.27 -13.71
C LEU A 130 17.23 1.70 -12.61
N VAL A 131 16.87 2.00 -11.35
CA VAL A 131 17.57 1.48 -10.18
C VAL A 131 16.59 0.75 -9.27
N PRO A 132 17.05 -0.26 -8.51
CA PRO A 132 16.24 -0.89 -7.49
C PRO A 132 15.70 0.14 -6.50
N SER A 133 14.49 -0.08 -6.00
CA SER A 133 13.92 0.78 -4.97
C SER A 133 14.81 0.78 -3.71
N PHE A 134 14.87 1.92 -3.06
CA PHE A 134 15.54 2.03 -1.76
C PHE A 134 14.69 1.36 -0.69
N THR A 135 15.28 0.41 0.02
CA THR A 135 14.69 -0.20 1.21
C THR A 135 15.43 0.30 2.44
N ASP A 136 14.72 1.00 3.32
CA ASP A 136 15.26 1.42 4.62
C ASP A 136 15.15 0.24 5.60
N SER A 137 16.30 -0.28 6.05
CA SER A 137 16.36 -1.38 7.02
C SER A 137 15.95 -0.96 8.43
N HIS A 138 15.94 0.33 8.72
CA HIS A 138 15.69 0.85 10.06
C HIS A 138 14.97 2.19 9.98
N VAL A 139 13.65 2.14 9.73
CA VAL A 139 12.79 3.30 9.78
C VAL A 139 11.91 3.30 11.03
N HIS A 140 11.92 4.41 11.78
CA HIS A 140 10.92 4.71 12.79
C HIS A 140 9.71 5.39 12.11
N SER A 141 8.91 4.63 11.37
CA SER A 141 7.87 5.18 10.48
C SER A 141 6.84 6.06 11.21
N LEU A 142 6.48 5.70 12.44
CA LEU A 142 5.57 6.50 13.26
C LEU A 142 6.20 7.83 13.68
N GLU A 143 7.47 7.83 14.11
CA GLU A 143 8.19 9.05 14.50
C GLU A 143 8.39 9.98 13.31
N TYR A 144 8.71 9.42 12.12
CA TYR A 144 8.75 10.19 10.88
C TYR A 144 7.38 10.81 10.55
N GLY A 145 6.30 10.06 10.73
CA GLY A 145 4.94 10.59 10.58
C GLY A 145 4.65 11.74 11.55
N PHE A 146 5.01 11.58 12.83
CA PHE A 146 4.87 12.65 13.83
C PHE A 146 5.68 13.91 13.46
N HIS A 147 6.91 13.73 12.99
CA HIS A 147 7.77 14.84 12.55
C HIS A 147 7.21 15.56 11.32
N ARG A 148 6.54 14.84 10.41
CA ARG A 148 5.91 15.43 9.22
C ARG A 148 4.59 16.15 9.52
N MET A 149 3.87 15.75 10.57
CA MET A 149 2.62 16.41 10.96
C MET A 149 2.85 17.79 11.58
N LEU A 150 3.94 17.95 12.34
CA LEU A 150 4.25 19.19 13.04
C LEU A 150 5.78 19.44 13.00
N PRO A 151 6.27 20.24 12.03
CA PRO A 151 7.70 20.48 11.83
C PRO A 151 8.23 21.47 12.87
N LEU A 152 8.37 21.00 14.12
CA LEU A 152 8.85 21.83 15.23
C LEU A 152 10.31 22.28 15.05
N ASP A 153 11.04 21.62 14.15
CA ASP A 153 12.42 21.93 13.76
C ASP A 153 12.55 23.22 12.93
N GLU A 154 11.46 23.72 12.34
CA GLU A 154 11.44 25.02 11.66
C GLU A 154 11.45 26.22 12.63
N GLY A 155 11.22 25.97 13.93
CA GLY A 155 11.20 27.01 14.95
C GLY A 155 12.58 27.27 15.57
N ASP A 156 13.27 28.33 15.14
CA ASP A 156 14.60 28.73 15.69
C ASP A 156 14.56 29.23 17.15
N SER A 157 13.39 29.31 17.77
CA SER A 157 13.21 29.78 19.14
C SER A 157 11.92 29.24 19.76
N ILE A 158 11.87 29.19 21.10
CA ILE A 158 10.67 28.81 21.86
C ILE A 158 9.39 29.51 21.35
N PRO A 159 9.33 30.85 21.19
CA PRO A 159 8.12 31.50 20.70
C PRO A 159 7.79 31.09 19.25
N GLY A 160 8.78 30.82 18.41
CA GLY A 160 8.57 30.30 17.05
C GLY A 160 7.91 28.92 17.08
N VAL A 161 8.42 28.01 17.91
CA VAL A 161 7.84 26.66 18.09
C VAL A 161 6.40 26.74 18.62
N VAL A 162 6.14 27.58 19.62
CA VAL A 162 4.78 27.80 20.15
C VAL A 162 3.84 28.34 19.08
N GLN A 163 4.33 29.23 18.22
CA GLN A 163 3.55 29.78 17.11
C GLN A 163 3.21 28.70 16.08
N LEU A 164 4.15 27.81 15.73
CA LEU A 164 3.90 26.66 14.85
C LEU A 164 2.83 25.71 15.41
N VAL A 165 2.89 25.38 16.71
CA VAL A 165 1.87 24.56 17.38
C VAL A 165 0.50 25.23 17.32
N LYS A 166 0.46 26.54 17.59
CA LYS A 166 -0.77 27.32 17.54
C LYS A 166 -1.37 27.34 16.14
N ASP A 167 -0.56 27.57 15.12
CA ASP A 167 -1.02 27.61 13.73
C ASP A 167 -1.52 26.24 13.27
N TYR A 168 -0.85 25.17 13.68
CA TYR A 168 -1.33 23.81 13.47
C TYR A 168 -2.70 23.56 14.15
N MET A 169 -2.87 23.95 15.41
CA MET A 169 -4.15 23.81 16.10
C MET A 169 -5.27 24.59 15.41
N LEU A 170 -5.00 25.83 15.00
CA LEU A 170 -6.01 26.70 14.38
C LEU A 170 -6.40 26.24 12.97
N SER A 171 -5.47 25.60 12.24
CA SER A 171 -5.73 25.05 10.91
C SER A 171 -6.42 23.67 10.92
N ASN A 172 -6.38 22.95 12.04
CA ASN A 172 -6.97 21.61 12.20
C ASN A 172 -8.13 21.64 13.21
N PRO A 173 -9.38 21.89 12.76
CA PRO A 173 -10.52 22.14 13.65
C PRO A 173 -10.92 20.93 14.50
N ASP A 174 -10.61 19.71 14.07
CA ASP A 174 -10.77 18.48 14.83
C ASP A 174 -9.82 18.45 16.04
N VAL A 175 -8.53 18.76 15.83
CA VAL A 175 -7.53 18.88 16.89
C VAL A 175 -7.90 20.00 17.86
N TYR A 176 -8.29 21.17 17.34
CA TYR A 176 -8.74 22.30 18.15
C TYR A 176 -9.91 21.95 19.06
N LYS A 177 -10.94 21.27 18.54
CA LYS A 177 -12.12 20.88 19.31
C LYS A 177 -11.78 19.90 20.43
N ILE A 178 -10.92 18.92 20.17
CA ILE A 178 -10.47 17.95 21.18
C ILE A 178 -9.74 18.67 22.31
N LEU A 179 -8.80 19.55 21.97
CA LEU A 179 -8.01 20.29 22.96
C LEU A 179 -8.86 21.29 23.75
N ALA A 180 -9.76 22.03 23.09
CA ALA A 180 -10.66 22.98 23.74
C ALA A 180 -11.59 22.29 24.76
N CYS A 181 -12.10 21.09 24.43
CA CYS A 181 -12.90 20.28 25.35
C CYS A 181 -12.11 19.83 26.59
N CYS A 182 -10.81 19.58 26.47
CA CYS A 182 -9.97 19.24 27.63
C CYS A 182 -9.70 20.44 28.54
N PHE A 183 -9.56 21.65 27.98
CA PHE A 183 -9.30 22.86 28.77
C PHE A 183 -10.52 23.45 29.46
N TYR A 184 -11.72 23.31 28.87
CA TYR A 184 -12.97 23.88 29.43
C TYR A 184 -13.73 22.95 30.40
N ARG A 185 -13.15 21.82 30.80
CA ARG A 185 -13.76 20.84 31.71
C ARG A 185 -13.06 20.76 33.08
N GLN A 186 -12.47 21.87 33.54
CA GLN A 186 -12.09 22.08 34.95
C GLN A 186 -13.08 23.04 35.60
#